data_AF-A0A8C6TGK2-F1
#
_entry.id   AF-A0A8C6TGK2-F1
#
_cell.length_a   1.000
_cell.length_b   1.000
_cell.length_c   1.000
_cell.angle_alpha   90.00
_cell.angle_beta   90.00
_cell.angle_gamma   90.00
#
_symmetry.space_group_name_H-M   'P 1'
#
loop_
_entity.id
_entity.type
_entity.pdbx_description
1 polymer ?
#
loop_
_entity_poly.entity_id
_entity_poly.type
_entity_poly.pdbx_seq_one_letter_code
_entity_poly.pdbx_strand_id
1 'polypeptide(L)'
;MEDSAKWTDCPTAPSLRNLTDGGFGALAETQLPAVQELTRAHIESFDQAVTDGLSRLVQSIPPLEFSFRNDRVSLAFAEAAIFPPAVAKGSVCKEMRVFPAECRGRRCSYRGKLVVREIHGYTRKLSHHLYIYIAG
;
A
#
# COMPACT_ATOMS: atom_id res chain seq x y z
N MET A 1 25.40 -14.76 27.67
CA MET A 1 26.53 -13.91 27.26
C MET A 1 27.18 -14.59 26.06
N GLU A 2 26.80 -14.24 24.84
CA GLU A 2 27.30 -14.92 23.62
C GLU A 2 27.35 -13.96 22.41
N ASP A 3 27.45 -12.65 22.64
CA ASP A 3 27.45 -11.62 21.59
C ASP A 3 28.86 -11.32 21.02
N SER A 4 29.91 -11.88 21.64
CA SER A 4 31.31 -11.59 21.33
C SER A 4 31.78 -12.15 19.99
N ALA A 5 31.16 -13.22 19.47
CA ALA A 5 31.61 -13.89 18.26
C ALA A 5 31.14 -13.21 16.95
N LYS A 6 30.18 -12.27 17.02
CA LYS A 6 29.63 -11.61 15.82
C LYS A 6 30.51 -10.50 15.24
N TRP A 7 31.48 -10.02 16.01
CA TRP A 7 32.30 -8.85 15.65
C TRP A 7 33.74 -9.20 15.25
N THR A 8 34.09 -10.48 15.18
CA THR A 8 35.45 -10.94 14.83
C THR A 8 35.78 -10.82 13.34
N ASP A 9 34.79 -10.58 12.48
CA ASP A 9 34.95 -10.46 11.02
C ASP A 9 34.91 -9.01 10.52
N CYS A 10 35.07 -8.03 11.43
CA CYS A 10 35.20 -6.64 11.02
C CYS A 10 36.60 -6.36 10.46
N PRO A 11 36.72 -5.73 9.28
CA PRO A 11 38.01 -5.33 8.73
C PRO A 11 38.79 -4.44 9.70
N THR A 12 40.07 -4.72 9.89
CA THR A 12 40.95 -3.94 10.79
C THR A 12 41.12 -2.48 10.35
N ALA A 13 40.89 -2.18 9.07
CA ALA A 13 40.97 -0.84 8.50
C ALA A 13 39.97 -0.67 7.33
N PRO A 14 39.50 0.56 7.07
CA PRO A 14 38.66 0.84 5.91
C PRO A 14 39.45 0.62 4.61
N SER A 15 38.80 0.04 3.60
CA SER A 15 39.39 -0.18 2.27
C SER A 15 38.78 0.77 1.24
N LEU A 16 39.60 1.31 0.33
CA LEU A 16 39.14 2.13 -0.80
C LEU A 16 38.76 1.28 -2.03
N ARG A 17 38.54 -0.04 -1.87
CA ARG A 17 38.27 -0.97 -2.98
C ARG A 17 37.09 -0.54 -3.86
N ASN A 18 36.02 -0.03 -3.25
CA ASN A 18 34.82 0.41 -3.96
C ASN A 18 35.01 1.73 -4.73
N LEU A 19 36.09 2.48 -4.47
CA LEU A 19 36.47 3.70 -5.20
C LEU A 19 37.52 3.42 -6.29
N THR A 20 38.22 2.28 -6.18
CA THR A 20 39.35 1.91 -7.04
C THR A 20 39.00 0.79 -8.02
N ASP A 21 37.89 0.08 -7.78
CA ASP A 21 37.28 -0.81 -8.76
C ASP A 21 36.83 0.01 -9.97
N GLY A 22 37.36 -0.29 -11.16
CA GLY A 22 37.13 0.48 -12.39
C GLY A 22 35.66 0.54 -12.84
N GLY A 23 34.77 -0.17 -12.15
CA GLY A 23 33.32 -0.13 -12.30
C GLY A 23 32.59 0.94 -11.46
N PHE A 24 33.29 1.94 -10.91
CA PHE A 24 32.63 3.03 -10.17
C PHE A 24 31.50 3.67 -10.99
N GLY A 25 30.28 3.68 -10.44
CA GLY A 25 29.08 4.18 -11.11
C GLY A 25 28.25 3.12 -11.86
N ALA A 26 28.79 1.91 -12.05
CA ALA A 26 27.99 0.77 -12.50
C ALA A 26 27.10 0.28 -11.36
N LEU A 27 25.80 0.14 -11.64
CA LEU A 27 24.86 -0.40 -10.68
C LEU A 27 25.04 -1.92 -10.61
N ALA A 28 25.34 -2.43 -9.41
CA ALA A 28 25.31 -3.86 -9.15
C ALA A 28 23.87 -4.38 -9.27
N GLU A 29 23.69 -5.63 -9.70
CA GLU A 29 22.37 -6.28 -9.81
C GLU A 29 21.66 -6.38 -8.46
N THR A 30 22.42 -6.52 -7.38
CA THR A 30 21.91 -6.61 -6.01
C THR A 30 22.52 -5.53 -5.14
N GLN A 31 21.71 -4.95 -4.26
CA GLN A 31 22.21 -4.04 -3.23
C GLN A 31 22.79 -4.82 -2.05
N LEU A 32 23.61 -4.13 -1.25
CA LEU A 32 24.18 -4.69 -0.04
C LEU A 32 23.07 -5.13 0.94
N PRO A 33 23.05 -6.41 1.38
CA PRO A 33 22.00 -6.93 2.26
C PRO A 33 21.88 -6.14 3.57
N ALA A 34 23.02 -5.70 4.13
CA ALA A 34 23.05 -4.90 5.34
C ALA A 34 22.29 -3.58 5.20
N VAL A 35 22.32 -2.93 4.01
CA VAL A 35 21.59 -1.68 3.77
C VAL A 35 20.09 -1.95 3.59
N GLN A 36 19.73 -3.05 2.93
CA GLN A 36 18.33 -3.45 2.77
C GLN A 36 17.68 -3.81 4.11
N GLU A 37 18.43 -4.43 5.02
CA GLU A 37 17.96 -4.79 6.35
C GLU A 37 17.50 -3.56 7.16
N LEU A 38 18.20 -2.43 7.03
CA LEU A 38 17.89 -1.20 7.77
C LEU A 38 16.49 -0.67 7.49
N THR A 39 15.97 -0.88 6.29
CA THR A 39 14.66 -0.38 5.87
C THR A 39 13.60 -1.47 5.76
N ARG A 40 13.97 -2.74 5.97
CA ARG A 40 13.09 -3.90 5.81
C ARG A 40 11.79 -3.75 6.59
N ALA A 41 11.88 -3.43 7.88
CA ALA A 41 10.70 -3.30 8.74
C ALA A 41 9.70 -2.23 8.22
N HIS A 42 10.19 -1.13 7.66
CA HIS A 42 9.34 -0.08 7.08
C HIS A 42 8.65 -0.55 5.80
N ILE A 43 9.37 -1.26 4.93
CA ILE A 43 8.82 -1.79 3.68
C ILE A 43 7.77 -2.85 3.99
N GLU A 44 8.11 -3.85 4.81
CA GLU A 44 7.22 -4.96 5.14
C GLU A 44 5.97 -4.51 5.89
N SER A 45 6.10 -3.57 6.83
CA SER A 45 4.93 -3.03 7.53
C SER A 45 3.99 -2.28 6.59
N PHE A 46 4.54 -1.54 5.62
CA PHE A 46 3.73 -0.84 4.61
C PHE A 46 3.05 -1.82 3.64
N ASP A 47 3.79 -2.81 3.15
CA ASP A 47 3.26 -3.84 2.25
C ASP A 47 2.11 -4.60 2.91
N GLN A 48 2.29 -4.98 4.17
CA GLN A 48 1.24 -5.61 4.97
C GLN A 48 0.04 -4.68 5.13
N ALA A 49 0.25 -3.41 5.47
CA ALA A 49 -0.82 -2.45 5.68
C ALA A 49 -1.66 -2.18 4.42
N VAL A 50 -1.03 -2.11 3.25
CA VAL A 50 -1.69 -1.83 1.97
C VAL A 50 -2.39 -3.07 1.39
N THR A 51 -1.91 -4.26 1.73
CA THR A 51 -2.49 -5.54 1.29
C THR A 51 -3.50 -6.05 2.34
N ASP A 52 -3.14 -7.08 3.11
CA ASP A 52 -4.01 -7.75 4.06
C ASP A 52 -4.55 -6.82 5.15
N GLY A 53 -3.76 -5.85 5.58
CA GLY A 53 -4.14 -4.87 6.59
C GLY A 53 -5.35 -4.05 6.17
N LEU A 54 -5.38 -3.57 4.92
CA LEU A 54 -6.47 -2.78 4.38
C LEU A 54 -7.75 -3.61 4.24
N SER A 55 -7.65 -4.85 3.75
CA SER A 55 -8.80 -5.75 3.64
C SER A 55 -9.43 -6.06 5.00
N ARG A 56 -8.61 -6.33 6.02
CA ARG A 56 -9.09 -6.57 7.39
C ARG A 56 -9.71 -5.32 8.01
N LEU A 57 -9.11 -4.15 7.76
CA LEU A 57 -9.65 -2.87 8.21
C LEU A 57 -11.06 -2.65 7.66
N VAL A 58 -11.26 -2.84 6.35
CA VAL A 58 -12.57 -2.70 5.70
C VAL A 58 -13.61 -3.62 6.34
N GLN A 59 -13.26 -4.88 6.57
CA GLN A 59 -14.16 -5.86 7.19
C GLN A 59 -14.48 -5.56 8.66
N SER A 60 -13.60 -4.81 9.35
CA SER A 60 -13.81 -4.43 10.75
C SER A 60 -14.71 -3.19 10.94
N ILE A 61 -14.96 -2.42 9.87
CA ILE A 61 -15.84 -1.25 9.95
C ILE A 61 -17.29 -1.73 10.04
N PRO A 62 -18.02 -1.42 11.14
CA PRO A 62 -19.41 -1.81 11.26
C PRO A 62 -20.26 -1.06 10.21
N PRO A 63 -21.28 -1.73 9.63
CA PRO A 63 -22.24 -1.06 8.76
C PRO A 63 -22.94 0.11 9.46
N LEU A 64 -23.12 1.21 8.74
CA LEU A 64 -23.99 2.29 9.19
C LEU A 64 -25.44 1.94 8.86
N GLU A 65 -26.24 1.79 9.89
CA GLU A 65 -27.65 1.45 9.75
C GLU A 65 -28.56 2.55 10.24
N PHE A 66 -29.58 2.88 9.45
CA PHE A 66 -30.63 3.81 9.86
C PHE A 66 -31.97 3.42 9.26
N SER A 67 -33.04 3.80 9.95
CA SER A 67 -34.41 3.62 9.49
C SER A 67 -34.94 4.91 8.87
N PHE A 68 -35.51 4.82 7.67
CA PHE A 68 -36.23 5.92 7.04
C PHE A 68 -37.57 5.43 6.50
N ARG A 69 -38.68 6.03 6.95
CA ARG A 69 -40.04 5.71 6.47
C ARG A 69 -40.36 4.19 6.45
N ASN A 70 -40.10 3.50 7.57
CA ASN A 70 -40.26 2.03 7.76
C ASN A 70 -39.29 1.13 6.98
N ASP A 71 -38.32 1.72 6.28
CA ASP A 71 -37.31 0.97 5.56
C ASP A 71 -35.99 1.02 6.32
N ARG A 72 -35.30 -0.12 6.45
CA ARG A 72 -33.95 -0.20 7.03
C ARG A 72 -32.93 -0.09 5.91
N VAL A 73 -32.10 0.93 6.00
CA VAL A 73 -30.97 1.17 5.10
C VAL A 73 -29.69 0.79 5.83
N SER A 74 -28.82 0.02 5.17
CA SER A 74 -27.50 -0.36 5.65
C SER A 74 -26.46 0.05 4.62
N LEU A 75 -25.44 0.77 5.07
CA LEU A 75 -24.28 1.17 4.28
C LEU A 75 -23.06 0.44 4.83
N ALA A 76 -22.32 -0.27 4.00
CA ALA A 76 -21.10 -0.96 4.43
C ALA A 76 -20.03 -0.90 3.35
N PHE A 77 -18.76 -0.96 3.76
CA PHE A 77 -17.65 -1.11 2.83
C PHE A 77 -17.44 -2.58 2.52
N ALA A 78 -17.40 -2.93 1.23
CA ALA A 78 -17.13 -4.30 0.78
C ALA A 78 -15.63 -4.52 0.55
N GLU A 79 -14.95 -3.55 -0.04
CA GLU A 79 -13.55 -3.69 -0.45
C GLU A 79 -12.86 -2.32 -0.54
N ALA A 80 -11.54 -2.29 -0.33
CA ALA A 80 -10.71 -1.15 -0.67
C ALA A 80 -9.37 -1.61 -1.25
N ALA A 81 -8.86 -0.87 -2.23
CA ALA A 81 -7.59 -1.16 -2.91
C ALA A 81 -6.81 0.13 -3.20
N ILE A 82 -5.50 0.09 -2.99
CA ILE A 82 -4.58 1.18 -3.34
C ILE A 82 -3.81 0.77 -4.60
N PHE A 83 -3.87 1.61 -5.63
CA PHE A 83 -3.17 1.40 -6.89
C PHE A 83 -1.86 2.19 -6.93
N PRO A 84 -0.81 1.67 -7.60
CA PRO A 84 0.44 2.39 -7.80
C PRO A 84 0.25 3.78 -8.41
N PRO A 85 1.13 4.75 -8.12
CA PRO A 85 1.04 6.09 -8.70
C PRO A 85 1.12 6.06 -10.23
N ALA A 86 0.09 6.59 -10.86
CA ALA A 86 -0.03 6.66 -12.31
C ALA A 86 -0.58 8.03 -12.74
N VAL A 87 -0.27 8.44 -13.98
CA VAL A 87 -0.82 9.67 -14.55
C VAL A 87 -2.34 9.56 -14.69
N ALA A 88 -3.03 10.70 -14.59
CA ALA A 88 -4.48 10.74 -14.69
C ALA A 88 -4.96 10.21 -16.05
N LYS A 89 -6.09 9.49 -16.06
CA LYS A 89 -6.73 9.02 -17.29
C LYS A 89 -7.03 10.21 -18.20
N GLY A 90 -6.70 10.07 -19.49
CA GLY A 90 -6.87 11.12 -20.50
C GLY A 90 -5.63 12.00 -20.73
N SER A 91 -4.56 11.81 -19.98
CA SER A 91 -3.28 12.46 -20.27
C SER A 91 -2.62 11.82 -21.51
N VAL A 92 -2.09 12.64 -22.42
CA VAL A 92 -1.32 12.13 -23.57
C VAL A 92 0.08 11.79 -23.08
N CYS A 93 0.33 10.51 -22.81
CA CYS A 93 1.59 10.01 -22.26
C CYS A 93 1.97 8.68 -22.92
N LYS A 94 3.28 8.41 -23.07
CA LYS A 94 3.77 7.10 -23.56
C LYS A 94 3.81 6.04 -22.45
N GLU A 95 4.14 6.46 -21.23
CA GLU A 95 4.21 5.63 -20.02
C GLU A 95 3.28 6.22 -18.97
N MET A 96 2.54 5.36 -18.28
CA MET A 96 1.56 5.78 -17.28
C MET A 96 2.13 5.78 -15.88
N ARG A 97 3.19 5.01 -15.61
CA ARG A 97 3.85 4.93 -14.31
C ARG A 97 4.50 6.26 -13.95
N VAL A 98 4.28 6.69 -12.71
CA VAL A 98 4.98 7.84 -12.15
C VAL A 98 6.10 7.34 -11.25
N PHE A 99 7.28 7.97 -11.32
CA PHE A 99 8.42 7.63 -10.47
C PHE A 99 8.64 8.66 -9.36
N PRO A 100 9.13 8.26 -8.17
CA PRO A 100 9.39 9.20 -7.08
C PRO A 100 10.34 10.34 -7.45
N ALA A 101 11.32 10.10 -8.33
CA ALA A 101 12.26 11.12 -8.80
C ALA A 101 11.56 12.25 -9.58
N GLU A 102 10.55 11.91 -10.38
CA GLU A 102 9.76 12.87 -11.14
C GLU A 102 8.95 13.76 -10.20
N CYS A 103 8.33 13.18 -9.17
CA CYS A 103 7.60 13.92 -8.14
C CYS A 103 8.52 14.89 -7.38
N ARG A 104 9.76 14.47 -7.06
CA ARG A 104 10.77 15.36 -6.46
C ARG A 104 11.09 16.55 -7.37
N GLY A 105 11.36 16.30 -8.65
CA GLY A 105 11.65 17.35 -9.63
C GLY A 105 10.47 18.32 -9.82
N ARG A 106 9.24 17.79 -9.79
CA ARG A 106 7.99 18.57 -9.92
C ARG A 106 7.52 19.22 -8.60
N ARG A 107 8.20 18.95 -7.48
CA ARG A 107 7.80 19.38 -6.12
C ARG A 107 6.36 19.00 -5.78
N CYS A 108 5.95 17.80 -6.15
CA CYS A 108 4.62 17.26 -5.86
C CYS A 108 4.70 15.96 -5.04
N SER A 109 3.56 15.50 -4.53
CA SER A 109 3.49 14.26 -3.74
C SER A 109 3.45 13.01 -4.63
N TYR A 110 4.18 11.97 -4.25
CA TYR A 110 4.04 10.62 -4.80
C TYR A 110 2.82 9.93 -4.14
N ARG A 111 1.73 9.74 -4.88
CA ARG A 111 0.45 9.23 -4.32
C ARG A 111 -0.19 8.17 -5.22
N GLY A 112 -0.65 7.10 -4.59
CA GLY A 112 -1.46 6.06 -5.23
C GLY A 112 -2.95 6.41 -5.19
N LYS A 113 -3.73 5.82 -6.09
CA LYS A 113 -5.20 5.99 -6.08
C LYS A 113 -5.81 4.98 -5.11
N LEU A 114 -6.55 5.45 -4.11
CA LEU A 114 -7.42 4.60 -3.30
C LEU A 114 -8.79 4.46 -3.97
N VAL A 115 -9.26 3.23 -4.10
CA VAL A 115 -10.62 2.91 -4.56
C VAL A 115 -11.30 2.13 -3.45
N VAL A 116 -12.53 2.52 -3.12
CA VAL A 116 -13.36 1.86 -2.11
C VAL A 116 -14.67 1.45 -2.76
N ARG A 117 -15.11 0.23 -2.52
CA ARG A 117 -16.41 -0.29 -2.94
C ARG A 117 -17.35 -0.32 -1.74
N GLU A 118 -18.46 0.37 -1.89
CA GLU A 118 -19.55 0.39 -0.91
C GLU A 118 -20.68 -0.54 -1.36
N ILE A 119 -21.33 -1.21 -0.42
CA ILE A 119 -22.52 -2.02 -0.62
C ILE A 119 -23.68 -1.40 0.13
N HIS A 120 -24.83 -1.34 -0.55
CA HIS A 120 -26.05 -0.75 -0.03
C HIS A 120 -27.10 -1.85 0.15
N GLY A 121 -27.57 -2.03 1.38
CA GLY A 121 -28.64 -2.96 1.73
C GLY A 121 -29.94 -2.21 2.02
N TYR A 122 -31.03 -2.60 1.37
CA TYR A 122 -32.37 -2.07 1.64
C TYR A 122 -33.31 -3.17 2.08
N THR A 123 -33.94 -3.00 3.25
CA THR A 123 -34.94 -3.94 3.77
C THR A 123 -36.28 -3.24 3.93
N ARG A 124 -37.28 -3.67 3.14
CA ARG A 124 -38.68 -3.20 3.24
C ARG A 124 -39.53 -4.20 4.00
N LYS A 125 -40.21 -3.77 5.07
CA LYS A 125 -41.22 -4.59 5.77
C LYS A 125 -42.60 -4.26 5.21
N LEU A 126 -42.98 -4.89 4.09
CA LEU A 126 -44.35 -4.88 3.58
C LEU A 126 -45.11 -6.06 4.21
N SER A 127 -46.38 -5.86 4.54
CA SER A 127 -47.14 -6.61 5.55
C SER A 127 -47.13 -8.15 5.48
N HIS A 128 -46.66 -8.81 4.42
CA HIS A 128 -46.47 -10.27 4.39
C HIS A 128 -45.26 -10.79 3.58
N HIS A 129 -44.35 -9.92 3.10
CA HIS A 129 -43.15 -10.36 2.36
C HIS A 129 -41.93 -9.46 2.62
N LEU A 130 -40.81 -10.07 3.01
CA LEU A 130 -39.50 -9.42 3.16
C LEU A 130 -38.78 -9.40 1.80
N TYR A 131 -38.48 -8.22 1.27
CA TYR A 131 -37.65 -8.06 0.08
C TYR A 131 -36.29 -7.46 0.49
N ILE A 132 -35.20 -8.16 0.15
CA ILE A 132 -33.82 -7.69 0.33
C ILE A 132 -33.32 -7.24 -1.03
N TYR A 133 -32.95 -5.96 -1.16
CA TYR A 133 -32.29 -5.43 -2.35
C TYR A 133 -30.82 -5.19 -2.02
N ILE A 134 -29.92 -5.85 -2.76
CA ILE A 134 -28.47 -5.61 -2.72
C ILE A 134 -28.12 -4.92 -4.04
N ALA A 135 -27.84 -3.62 -4.00
CA ALA A 135 -27.28 -2.91 -5.15
C ALA A 135 -25.75 -2.92 -5.02
N GLY A 136 -25.06 -3.43 -6.04
CA GLY A 136 -23.62 -3.68 -6.05
C GLY A 136 -22.81 -2.75 -6.93
#